data_AF-A0A537LCD6-F1
#
_entry.id   AF-A0A537LCD6-F1
#
_cell.length_a   1.000
_cell.length_b   1.000
_cell.length_c   1.000
_cell.angle_alpha   90.00
_cell.angle_beta   90.00
_cell.angle_gamma   90.00
#
_symmetry.space_group_name_H-M   'P 1'
#
loop_
_entity.id
_entity.type
_entity.pdbx_description
1 polymer ?
#
loop_
_entity_poly.entity_id
_entity_poly.type
_entity_poly.pdbx_seq_one_letter_code
_entity_poly.pdbx_strand_id
1 'polypeptide(L)'
;ETRYGVLVDQYAFNTDPGGAGTFRGGKGLIRDYRITAEEAYLTTTFGRHKYVPWEMAGGQPGSRNYVKILHKDGRHEVFGKTARYRLLKGEVARLVTGTGGGYGPPSGRPPEKVAADVRNSYLTTAQAEREYGVRVDPKTFGVLEVSRERTRP
;
A
#
# COMPACT_ATOMS: atom_id res chain seq x y z
N GLU A 1 -1.95 15.83 -16.89
CA GLU A 1 -0.54 15.96 -17.37
C GLU A 1 -0.27 17.32 -18.02
N THR A 2 -1.19 17.87 -18.81
CA THR A 2 -0.95 19.08 -19.65
C THR A 2 -0.74 20.42 -18.92
N ARG A 3 -1.04 20.54 -17.62
CA ARG A 3 -1.03 21.85 -16.91
C ARG A 3 0.12 22.07 -15.91
N TYR A 4 0.76 21.01 -15.42
CA TYR A 4 1.65 21.11 -14.25
C TYR A 4 3.07 20.58 -14.48
N GLY A 5 3.45 20.25 -15.72
CA GLY A 5 4.80 19.74 -16.01
C GLY A 5 5.10 18.45 -15.26
N VAL A 6 4.12 17.54 -15.19
CA VAL A 6 4.25 16.22 -14.58
C VAL A 6 3.67 15.14 -15.47
N LEU A 7 4.27 13.95 -15.43
CA LEU A 7 3.81 12.72 -16.07
C LEU A 7 3.48 11.69 -14.98
N VAL A 8 2.42 10.91 -15.17
CA VAL A 8 2.02 9.85 -14.23
C VAL A 8 2.67 8.54 -14.64
N ASP A 9 3.70 8.11 -13.91
CA ASP A 9 4.38 6.84 -14.17
C ASP A 9 3.57 5.65 -13.65
N GLN A 10 2.88 5.82 -12.52
CA GLN A 10 2.17 4.76 -11.84
C GLN A 10 0.85 5.26 -11.26
N TYR A 11 -0.20 4.46 -11.42
CA TYR A 11 -1.41 4.55 -10.62
C TYR A 11 -1.90 3.14 -10.28
N ALA A 12 -1.65 2.70 -9.05
CA ALA A 12 -1.94 1.34 -8.61
C ALA A 12 -2.47 1.30 -7.17
N PHE A 13 -3.00 0.15 -6.75
CA PHE A 13 -3.28 -0.09 -5.34
C PHE A 13 -2.00 -0.15 -4.51
N ASN A 14 -2.08 0.35 -3.28
CA ASN A 14 -1.04 0.14 -2.28
C ASN A 14 -1.16 -1.27 -1.71
N THR A 15 -0.16 -2.09 -2.00
CA THR A 15 -0.02 -3.45 -1.49
C THR A 15 0.91 -3.55 -0.29
N ASP A 16 1.28 -2.43 0.35
CA ASP A 16 2.00 -2.46 1.62
C ASP A 16 1.23 -3.33 2.65
N PRO A 17 1.95 -4.07 3.50
CA PRO A 17 1.33 -4.87 4.57
C PRO A 17 0.48 -4.02 5.51
N GLY A 18 -0.56 -4.63 6.08
CA GLY A 18 -1.44 -4.00 7.06
C GLY A 18 -2.91 -3.98 6.63
N GLY A 19 -3.78 -3.93 7.64
CA GLY A 19 -5.23 -3.97 7.48
C GLY A 19 -5.81 -5.37 7.37
N ALA A 20 -5.04 -6.41 7.74
CA ALA A 20 -5.52 -7.78 7.72
C ALA A 20 -6.61 -8.01 8.78
N GLY A 21 -7.60 -8.84 8.47
CA GLY A 21 -8.71 -9.17 9.35
C GLY A 21 -9.77 -9.98 8.62
N THR A 22 -10.75 -10.55 9.34
CA THR A 22 -11.93 -11.20 8.76
C THR A 22 -12.50 -10.33 7.63
N PHE A 23 -12.63 -9.04 7.92
CA PHE A 23 -12.89 -7.99 6.95
C PHE A 23 -11.63 -7.12 6.83
N ARG A 24 -10.95 -7.24 5.70
CA ARG A 24 -9.74 -6.49 5.37
C ARG A 24 -10.05 -4.99 5.27
N GLY A 25 -9.16 -4.15 5.79
CA GLY A 25 -9.23 -2.70 5.59
C GLY A 25 -9.05 -2.32 4.11
N GLY A 26 -9.66 -1.21 3.69
CA GLY A 26 -9.56 -0.72 2.31
C GLY A 26 -8.12 -0.48 1.88
N LYS A 27 -7.77 -0.82 0.63
CA LYS A 27 -6.43 -0.54 0.10
C LYS A 27 -6.32 0.92 -0.30
N GLY A 28 -5.19 1.53 0.04
CA GLY A 28 -4.82 2.83 -0.48
C GLY A 28 -4.26 2.72 -1.90
N LEU A 29 -3.58 3.76 -2.34
CA LEU A 29 -3.12 3.96 -3.71
C LEU A 29 -1.66 4.40 -3.72
N ILE A 30 -0.95 4.03 -4.77
CA ILE A 30 0.35 4.56 -5.13
C ILE A 30 0.18 5.39 -6.40
N ARG A 31 0.66 6.64 -6.36
CA ARG A 31 0.74 7.53 -7.52
C ARG A 31 2.15 8.08 -7.66
N ASP A 32 2.77 7.82 -8.80
CA ASP A 32 4.10 8.33 -9.10
C ASP A 32 3.98 9.48 -10.09
N TYR A 33 4.35 10.69 -9.64
CA TYR A 33 4.43 11.87 -10.50
C TYR A 33 5.89 12.16 -10.83
N ARG A 34 6.26 11.92 -12.09
CA ARG A 34 7.57 12.29 -12.64
C ARG A 34 7.54 13.75 -13.06
N ILE A 35 8.51 14.53 -12.60
CA ILE A 35 8.63 15.94 -12.96
C ILE A 35 9.21 16.05 -14.37
N THR A 36 8.51 16.75 -15.26
CA THR A 36 8.94 17.00 -16.64
C THR A 36 9.39 18.45 -16.88
N ALA A 37 8.95 19.38 -16.04
CA ALA A 37 9.48 20.76 -15.97
C ALA A 37 10.91 20.80 -15.42
N GLU A 38 11.63 21.91 -15.62
CA GLU A 38 12.99 22.10 -15.08
C GLU A 38 13.02 21.99 -13.55
N GLU A 39 12.05 22.64 -12.88
CA GLU A 39 11.80 22.51 -11.45
C GLU A 39 10.30 22.49 -11.14
N ALA A 40 9.95 21.89 -10.00
CA ALA A 40 8.60 21.89 -9.44
C ALA A 40 8.67 21.98 -7.90
N TYR A 41 7.61 22.47 -7.27
CA TYR A 41 7.51 22.58 -5.81
C TYR A 41 6.35 21.75 -5.30
N LEU A 42 6.65 20.84 -4.38
CA LEU A 42 5.69 19.94 -3.78
C LEU A 42 5.32 20.38 -2.36
N THR A 43 4.03 20.53 -2.11
CA THR A 43 3.48 20.67 -0.77
C THR A 43 2.48 19.54 -0.55
N THR A 44 2.69 18.72 0.48
CA THR A 44 1.81 17.59 0.79
C THR A 44 1.60 17.46 2.29
N THR A 45 0.38 17.11 2.67
CA THR A 45 0.00 16.82 4.06
C THR A 45 -0.71 15.48 4.10
N PHE A 46 -0.01 14.43 4.52
CA PHE A 46 -0.60 13.12 4.77
C PHE A 46 -0.83 12.92 6.27
N GLY A 47 -2.10 12.84 6.67
CA GLY A 47 -2.48 12.29 7.98
C GLY A 47 -2.07 10.83 8.08
N ARG A 48 -2.15 10.21 9.27
CA ARG A 48 -1.84 8.78 9.49
C ARG A 48 -0.44 8.30 9.03
N HIS A 49 0.53 9.22 8.95
CA HIS A 49 1.93 8.87 8.68
C HIS A 49 2.63 8.29 9.92
N LYS A 50 2.54 9.00 11.06
CA LYS A 50 3.12 8.55 12.34
C LYS A 50 2.23 7.53 13.05
N TYR A 51 0.92 7.78 13.07
CA TYR A 51 -0.07 6.94 13.73
C TYR A 51 -0.98 6.30 12.68
N VAL A 52 -0.84 5.00 12.45
CA VAL A 52 -1.58 4.27 11.42
C VAL A 52 -3.08 4.17 11.75
N PRO A 53 -3.94 3.83 10.77
CA PRO A 53 -5.33 3.49 11.05
C PRO A 53 -5.42 2.28 12.01
N TRP A 54 -6.25 2.39 13.03
CA TRP A 54 -6.43 1.33 14.03
C TRP A 54 -7.29 0.18 13.49
N GLU A 55 -6.99 -1.00 13.98
CA GLU A 55 -7.77 -2.22 13.88
C GLU A 55 -8.96 -2.25 14.84
N MET A 56 -9.84 -3.23 14.64
CA MET A 56 -10.94 -3.53 15.56
C MET A 56 -11.12 -5.04 15.73
N ALA A 57 -11.60 -5.46 16.90
CA ALA A 57 -12.01 -6.84 17.19
C ALA A 57 -10.96 -7.93 16.84
N GLY A 58 -9.66 -7.64 17.03
CA GLY A 58 -8.58 -8.58 16.75
C GLY A 58 -8.06 -8.59 15.31
N GLY A 59 -8.40 -7.57 14.51
CA GLY A 59 -7.73 -7.31 13.23
C GLY A 59 -6.29 -6.83 13.40
N GLN A 60 -5.65 -6.48 12.28
CA GLN A 60 -4.32 -5.87 12.25
C GLN A 60 -4.39 -4.39 11.85
N PRO A 61 -3.49 -3.55 12.38
CA PRO A 61 -3.44 -2.13 12.06
C PRO A 61 -3.23 -1.91 10.56
N GLY A 62 -3.72 -0.78 10.07
CA GLY A 62 -3.50 -0.34 8.69
C GLY A 62 -2.04 0.07 8.42
N SER A 63 -1.78 0.57 7.23
CA SER A 63 -0.44 1.05 6.83
C SER A 63 -0.33 2.58 6.85
N ARG A 64 0.90 3.09 6.73
CA ARG A 64 1.19 4.53 6.77
C ARG A 64 0.82 5.20 5.46
N ASN A 65 0.29 6.42 5.54
CA ASN A 65 0.37 7.34 4.41
C ASN A 65 1.77 7.98 4.38
N TYR A 66 2.35 8.21 3.20
CA TYR A 66 3.60 8.94 3.07
C TYR A 66 3.78 9.49 1.65
N VAL A 67 4.65 10.47 1.51
CA VAL A 67 5.26 10.82 0.24
C VAL A 67 6.72 10.35 0.24
N LYS A 68 7.14 9.72 -0.84
CA LYS A 68 8.53 9.31 -1.08
C LYS A 68 9.06 10.08 -2.28
N ILE A 69 10.18 10.78 -2.10
CA ILE A 69 10.89 11.43 -3.20
C ILE A 69 11.95 10.46 -3.72
N LEU A 70 11.96 10.20 -5.03
CA LEU A 70 12.98 9.38 -5.69
C LEU A 70 13.87 10.31 -6.52
N HIS A 71 15.12 10.45 -6.10
CA HIS A 71 16.12 11.25 -6.77
C HIS A 71 16.74 10.49 -7.94
N LYS A 72 17.33 11.24 -8.88
CA LYS A 72 17.99 10.67 -10.07
C LYS A 72 19.25 9.88 -9.74
N ASP A 73 19.88 10.18 -8.60
CA ASP A 73 21.07 9.50 -8.08
C ASP A 73 20.71 8.22 -7.28
N GLY A 74 19.43 7.84 -7.24
CA GLY A 74 18.95 6.66 -6.52
C GLY A 74 18.66 6.90 -5.03
N ARG A 75 18.99 8.07 -4.47
CA ARG A 75 18.59 8.43 -3.11
C ARG A 75 17.08 8.57 -3.02
N HIS A 76 16.56 8.40 -1.81
CA HIS A 76 15.17 8.72 -1.53
C HIS A 76 14.97 9.28 -0.14
N GLU A 77 13.94 10.10 0.00
CA GLU A 77 13.50 10.67 1.25
C GLU A 77 12.02 10.36 1.45
N VAL A 78 11.59 10.19 2.71
CA VAL A 78 10.20 9.85 3.05
C VAL A 78 9.66 10.86 4.04
N PHE A 79 8.49 11.42 3.75
CA PHE A 79 7.84 12.44 4.57
C PHE A 79 6.37 12.09 4.82
N GLY A 80 5.86 12.46 6.00
CA GLY A 80 4.42 12.55 6.23
C GLY A 80 3.84 13.90 5.80
N LYS A 81 4.65 14.95 5.94
CA LYS A 81 4.29 16.32 5.56
C LYS A 81 5.54 17.01 5.06
N THR A 82 5.40 17.79 3.99
CA THR A 82 6.46 18.65 3.47
C THR A 82 5.84 19.86 2.78
N ALA A 83 6.53 20.98 2.77
CA ALA A 83 6.05 22.23 2.20
C ALA A 83 7.11 22.84 1.29
N ARG A 84 6.71 23.21 0.07
CA ARG A 84 7.58 23.78 -0.96
C ARG A 84 8.87 22.98 -1.19
N TYR A 85 8.78 21.65 -1.12
CA TYR A 85 9.91 20.78 -1.40
C TYR A 85 10.26 20.89 -2.89
N ARG A 86 11.49 21.29 -3.18
CA ARG A 86 11.97 21.50 -4.55
C ARG A 86 12.31 20.16 -5.20
N LEU A 87 11.76 19.92 -6.39
CA LEU A 87 12.03 18.78 -7.24
C LEU A 87 12.58 19.25 -8.58
N LEU A 88 13.48 18.48 -9.17
CA LEU A 88 14.09 18.74 -10.46
C LEU A 88 13.56 17.80 -11.55
N LYS A 89 13.75 18.20 -12.80
CA LYS A 89 13.38 17.39 -13.98
C LYS A 89 13.89 15.95 -13.90
N GLY A 90 12.96 15.01 -13.95
CA GLY A 90 13.20 13.56 -13.93
C GLY A 90 13.13 12.92 -12.54
N GLU A 91 13.03 13.71 -11.47
CA GLU A 91 12.73 13.18 -10.14
C GLU A 91 11.25 12.76 -10.03
N VAL A 92 10.95 11.87 -9.08
CA VAL A 92 9.60 11.33 -8.90
C VAL A 92 9.12 11.60 -7.48
N ALA A 93 7.92 12.19 -7.39
CA ALA A 93 7.16 12.24 -6.15
C ALA A 93 6.18 11.06 -6.12
N ARG A 94 6.46 10.06 -5.29
CA ARG A 94 5.58 8.91 -5.04
C ARG A 94 4.66 9.21 -3.87
N LEU A 95 3.38 9.36 -4.13
CA LEU A 95 2.34 9.59 -3.14
C LEU A 95 1.70 8.26 -2.78
N VAL A 96 1.77 7.88 -1.50
CA VAL A 96 1.24 6.61 -1.00
C VAL A 96 0.17 6.89 0.04
N THR A 97 -1.06 6.45 -0.26
CA THR A 97 -2.08 6.30 0.78
C THR A 97 -2.03 4.88 1.34
N GLY A 98 -2.07 4.78 2.66
CA GLY A 98 -2.01 3.55 3.43
C GLY A 98 -3.34 2.81 3.42
N THR A 99 -3.30 1.59 3.95
CA THR A 99 -4.46 0.73 4.10
C THR A 99 -5.22 1.08 5.38
N GLY A 100 -6.54 0.91 5.38
CA GLY A 100 -7.34 0.96 6.61
C GLY A 100 -7.01 -0.20 7.55
N GLY A 101 -7.36 -0.08 8.83
CA GLY A 101 -7.25 -1.19 9.78
C GLY A 101 -8.24 -2.31 9.47
N GLY A 102 -7.87 -3.54 9.77
CA GLY A 102 -8.74 -4.70 9.60
C GLY A 102 -9.72 -4.86 10.76
N TYR A 103 -10.83 -5.56 10.50
CA TYR A 103 -11.80 -5.94 11.52
C TYR A 103 -11.83 -7.47 11.67
N GLY A 104 -11.79 -7.94 12.92
CA GLY A 104 -11.84 -9.37 13.23
C GLY A 104 -10.50 -10.07 12.98
N PRO A 105 -10.27 -11.26 13.57
CA PRO A 105 -9.04 -12.01 13.37
C PRO A 105 -8.84 -12.38 11.89
N PRO A 106 -7.63 -12.19 11.30
CA PRO A 106 -7.38 -12.57 9.90
C PRO A 106 -7.75 -14.03 9.57
N SER A 107 -7.53 -14.95 10.51
CA SER A 107 -7.92 -16.37 10.39
C SER A 107 -9.44 -16.60 10.27
N GLY A 108 -10.26 -15.59 10.58
CA GLY A 108 -11.70 -15.62 10.36
C GLY A 108 -12.11 -15.29 8.92
N ARG A 109 -11.19 -14.80 8.07
CA ARG A 109 -11.50 -14.51 6.66
C ARG A 109 -11.61 -15.83 5.89
N PRO A 110 -12.72 -16.06 5.17
CA PRO A 110 -12.86 -17.27 4.37
C PRO A 110 -11.76 -17.40 3.29
N PRO A 111 -11.12 -18.57 3.12
CA PRO A 111 -10.00 -18.76 2.19
C PRO A 111 -10.32 -18.38 0.74
N GLU A 112 -11.55 -18.61 0.29
CA GLU A 112 -12.02 -18.23 -1.04
C GLU A 112 -12.07 -16.71 -1.23
N LYS A 113 -12.36 -15.94 -0.16
CA LYS A 113 -12.28 -14.47 -0.20
C LYS A 113 -10.83 -13.99 -0.22
N VAL A 114 -9.91 -14.71 0.44
CA VAL A 114 -8.47 -14.42 0.34
C VAL A 114 -7.98 -14.68 -1.09
N ALA A 115 -8.36 -15.81 -1.68
CA ALA A 115 -8.03 -16.12 -3.07
C ALA A 115 -8.61 -15.09 -4.06
N ALA A 116 -9.83 -14.60 -3.81
CA ALA A 116 -10.42 -13.50 -4.59
C ALA A 116 -9.66 -12.18 -4.41
N ASP A 117 -9.18 -11.86 -3.21
CA ASP A 117 -8.32 -10.69 -2.99
C ASP A 117 -7.00 -10.80 -3.77
N VAL A 118 -6.41 -12.00 -3.88
CA VAL A 118 -5.21 -12.24 -4.69
C VAL A 118 -5.51 -12.06 -6.17
N ARG A 119 -6.59 -12.67 -6.67
CA ARG A 119 -7.05 -12.53 -8.06
C ARG A 119 -7.25 -11.06 -8.45
N ASN A 120 -7.81 -10.27 -7.54
CA ASN A 120 -8.09 -8.86 -7.75
C ASN A 120 -6.90 -7.94 -7.41
N SER A 121 -5.71 -8.50 -7.16
CA SER A 121 -4.48 -7.77 -6.83
C SER A 121 -4.58 -6.88 -5.58
N TYR A 122 -5.50 -7.19 -4.66
CA TYR A 122 -5.53 -6.58 -3.33
C TYR A 122 -4.52 -7.20 -2.38
N LEU A 123 -4.15 -8.46 -2.62
CA LEU A 123 -3.10 -9.15 -1.89
C LEU A 123 -2.16 -9.81 -2.90
N THR A 124 -0.90 -9.91 -2.55
CA THR A 124 0.02 -10.85 -3.18
C THR A 124 -0.20 -12.26 -2.61
N THR A 125 0.24 -13.30 -3.32
CA THR A 125 0.23 -14.67 -2.79
C THR A 125 1.02 -14.79 -1.48
N ALA A 126 2.17 -14.10 -1.39
CA ALA A 126 2.97 -14.03 -0.16
C ALA A 126 2.24 -13.34 1.01
N GLN A 127 1.39 -12.35 0.72
CA GLN A 127 0.54 -11.73 1.75
C GLN A 127 -0.58 -12.66 2.20
N ALA A 128 -1.23 -13.36 1.26
CA ALA A 128 -2.27 -14.33 1.60
C ALA A 128 -1.74 -15.41 2.56
N GLU A 129 -0.54 -15.93 2.29
CA GLU A 129 0.09 -16.93 3.15
C GLU A 129 0.47 -16.34 4.52
N ARG A 130 1.20 -15.21 4.54
CA ARG A 130 1.71 -14.62 5.79
C ARG A 130 0.59 -14.08 6.70
N GLU A 131 -0.38 -13.37 6.12
CA GLU A 131 -1.37 -12.60 6.89
C GLU A 131 -2.63 -13.42 7.17
N TYR A 132 -2.96 -14.40 6.33
CA TYR A 132 -4.19 -15.18 6.41
C TYR A 132 -3.96 -16.70 6.54
N GLY A 133 -2.73 -17.20 6.40
CA GLY A 133 -2.45 -18.64 6.40
C GLY A 133 -2.99 -19.35 5.15
N VAL A 134 -3.26 -18.63 4.06
CA VAL A 134 -3.87 -19.20 2.85
C VAL A 134 -2.87 -19.20 1.71
N ARG A 135 -2.44 -20.37 1.26
CA ARG A 135 -1.61 -20.52 0.06
C ARG A 135 -2.51 -20.56 -1.16
N VAL A 136 -2.22 -19.69 -2.12
CA VAL A 136 -3.02 -19.50 -3.35
C VAL A 136 -2.15 -19.76 -4.56
N ASP A 137 -2.67 -20.52 -5.53
CA ASP A 137 -2.00 -20.74 -6.80
C ASP A 137 -1.93 -19.42 -7.60
N PRO A 138 -0.73 -18.98 -8.03
CA PRO A 138 -0.57 -17.69 -8.70
C PRO A 138 -1.17 -17.62 -10.11
N LYS A 139 -1.49 -18.77 -10.73
CA LYS A 139 -2.03 -18.86 -12.10
C LYS A 139 -3.54 -19.04 -12.09
N THR A 140 -4.05 -19.94 -11.26
CA THR A 140 -5.47 -20.29 -11.21
C THR A 140 -6.24 -19.51 -10.15
N PHE A 141 -5.53 -18.93 -9.18
CA PHE A 141 -6.08 -18.34 -7.96
C PHE A 141 -6.93 -19.33 -7.14
N GLY A 142 -6.65 -20.62 -7.28
CA GLY A 142 -7.22 -21.66 -6.42
C GLY A 142 -6.56 -21.66 -5.04
N VAL A 143 -7.34 -22.00 -4.01
CA VAL A 143 -6.79 -22.25 -2.67
C VAL A 143 -6.06 -23.59 -2.70
N LEU A 144 -4.76 -23.57 -2.40
CA LEU A 144 -3.90 -24.76 -2.35
C LEU A 144 -3.87 -25.37 -0.96
N GLU A 145 -3.75 -24.51 0.06
CA GLU A 145 -3.61 -24.93 1.46
C GLU A 145 -4.12 -23.84 2.39
N VAL A 146 -4.62 -24.24 3.55
CA VAL A 146 -5.04 -23.34 4.63
C VAL A 146 -4.36 -23.80 5.92
N SER A 147 -3.33 -23.08 6.35
CA SER A 147 -2.73 -23.26 7.66
C SER A 147 -3.55 -22.46 8.68
N ARG A 148 -4.09 -23.17 9.68
CA ARG A 148 -4.72 -22.53 10.84
C ARG A 148 -3.69 -22.14 11.92
N GLU A 149 -2.40 -22.34 11.63
CA GLU A 149 -1.34 -22.04 12.57
C GLU A 149 -0.98 -20.56 12.58
N ARG A 150 -0.85 -20.05 13.80
CA ARG A 150 -0.58 -18.66 14.15
C ARG A 150 0.69 -18.14 13.48
N THR A 151 0.59 -17.19 12.58
CA THR A 151 1.59 -16.11 12.49
C THR A 151 1.34 -15.15 13.68
N ARG A 152 1.82 -15.55 14.87
CA ARG A 152 2.11 -14.58 15.93
C ARG A 152 3.33 -13.77 15.49
N PRO A 153 3.34 -12.43 15.57
CA PRO A 153 4.58 -11.68 15.66
C PRO A 153 5.33 -12.04 16.96
#